data_AF-A0A139WA74-F1
#
_entry.id   AF-A0A139WA74-F1
#
_cell.length_a   1.000
_cell.length_b   1.000
_cell.length_c   1.000
_cell.angle_alpha   90.00
_cell.angle_beta   90.00
_cell.angle_gamma   90.00
#
_symmetry.space_group_name_H-M   'P 1'
#
loop_
_entity.id
_entity.type
_entity.pdbx_description
1 polymer ?
#
loop_
_entity_poly.entity_id
_entity_poly.type
_entity_poly.pdbx_seq_one_letter_code
_entity_poly.pdbx_strand_id
1 'polypeptide(L)'
;MWIKALRREDLTDTKIKYGRICSRHFHSGKPAALKDTTHPDWVPSKNMGYNVTGKKKLERYQRCKAREVQCSRYSRIWIFFHLEFADFFFFF
;
A
#
# COMPACT_ATOMS: atom_id res chain seq x y z
N MET A 1 0.47 26.22 -1.10
CA MET A 1 -0.77 25.76 -1.77
C MET A 1 -0.70 24.30 -2.24
N TRP A 2 0.40 23.81 -2.83
CA TRP A 2 0.56 22.39 -3.23
C TRP A 2 0.53 21.38 -2.07
N ILE A 3 1.32 21.63 -1.02
CA ILE A 3 1.40 20.74 0.15
C ILE A 3 0.03 20.58 0.83
N LYS A 4 -0.74 21.67 0.90
CA LYS A 4 -2.10 21.67 1.47
C LYS A 4 -3.06 20.80 0.64
N ALA A 5 -2.88 20.72 -0.67
CA ALA A 5 -3.74 19.91 -1.55
C ALA A 5 -3.58 18.40 -1.31
N LEU A 6 -2.43 17.97 -0.78
CA LEU A 6 -2.22 16.57 -0.38
C LEU A 6 -3.03 16.18 0.86
N ARG A 7 -3.55 17.14 1.63
CA ARG A 7 -4.35 16.95 2.87
C ARG A 7 -3.82 15.83 3.77
N ARG A 8 -2.50 15.70 3.84
CA ARG A 8 -1.80 14.79 4.74
C ARG A 8 -1.26 15.61 5.89
N GLU A 9 -1.63 15.21 7.10
CA GLU A 9 -1.12 15.79 8.34
C GLU A 9 0.32 15.38 8.63
N ASP A 10 0.75 14.21 8.13
CA ASP A 10 2.04 13.59 8.44
C ASP A 10 3.18 13.99 7.47
N LEU A 11 3.08 15.16 6.83
CA LEU A 11 4.03 15.60 5.80
C LEU A 11 5.25 16.29 6.42
N THR A 12 6.38 15.57 6.49
CA THR A 12 7.68 16.11 6.88
C THR A 12 8.54 16.38 5.65
N ASP A 13 9.52 17.29 5.74
CA ASP A 13 10.42 17.62 4.60
C ASP A 13 11.14 16.40 4.03
N THR A 14 11.53 15.47 4.90
CA THR A 14 12.12 14.19 4.50
C THR A 14 11.19 13.36 3.62
N LYS A 15 9.89 13.34 3.93
CA LYS A 15 8.88 12.62 3.15
C LYS A 15 8.57 13.34 1.83
N ILE A 16 8.59 14.66 1.81
CA ILE A 16 8.36 15.46 0.59
C ILE A 16 9.50 15.25 -0.40
N LYS A 17 10.75 15.23 0.07
CA LYS A 17 11.95 15.04 -0.77
C LYS A 17 11.87 13.78 -1.66
N TYR A 18 11.32 12.69 -1.13
CA TYR A 18 11.17 11.43 -1.86
C TYR A 18 9.74 11.19 -2.35
N GLY A 19 8.81 12.09 -2.04
CA GLY A 19 7.42 12.02 -2.43
C GLY A 19 7.27 12.23 -3.94
N ARG A 20 6.61 11.30 -4.61
CA ARG A 20 6.21 11.44 -6.02
C ARG A 20 4.70 11.46 -6.15
N ILE A 21 4.20 12.26 -7.09
CA ILE A 21 2.79 12.33 -7.43
C ILE A 21 2.61 11.70 -8.81
N CYS A 22 1.71 10.73 -8.93
CA CYS A 22 1.41 10.10 -10.20
C CYS A 22 0.58 11.01 -11.11
N SER A 23 0.74 10.84 -12.43
CA SER A 23 -0.02 11.53 -13.49
C SER A 23 -1.54 11.52 -13.29
N ARG A 24 -2.09 10.42 -12.77
CA ARG A 24 -3.53 10.24 -12.48
C ARG A 24 -4.14 11.33 -11.59
N HIS A 25 -3.33 12.05 -10.82
CA HIS A 25 -3.82 13.11 -9.94
C HIS A 25 -4.06 14.46 -10.66
N PHE A 26 -3.72 14.54 -11.94
CA PHE A 26 -3.94 15.68 -12.84
C PHE A 26 -4.99 15.32 -13.90
N HIS A 27 -5.81 16.27 -14.35
CA HIS A 27 -6.77 16.10 -15.45
C HIS A 27 -6.07 15.73 -16.76
N SER A 28 -5.02 16.46 -17.13
CA SER A 28 -4.27 16.21 -18.37
C SER A 28 -3.21 15.11 -18.23
N GLY A 29 -3.13 14.45 -17.07
CA GLY A 29 -2.09 13.46 -16.79
C GLY A 29 -0.68 14.03 -16.58
N LYS A 30 -0.51 15.35 -16.65
CA LYS A 30 0.77 16.04 -16.44
C LYS A 30 0.54 17.32 -15.62
N PRO A 31 1.50 17.70 -14.77
CA PRO A 31 1.44 18.98 -14.07
C PRO A 31 1.53 20.14 -15.07
N ALA A 32 0.85 21.24 -14.77
CA ALA A 32 0.99 22.48 -15.54
C ALA A 32 2.40 23.10 -15.33
N ALA A 33 2.76 24.02 -16.22
CA ALA A 33 4.04 24.74 -16.13
C ALA A 33 4.10 25.61 -14.86
N LEU A 34 5.31 25.80 -14.29
CA LEU A 34 5.52 26.56 -13.03
C LEU A 34 4.87 27.96 -13.01
N LYS A 35 4.69 28.54 -14.19
CA LYS A 35 4.25 29.91 -14.41
C LYS A 35 2.73 30.01 -14.58
N ASP A 36 2.08 28.90 -14.92
CA ASP A 36 0.66 28.82 -15.26
C ASP A 36 -0.16 28.46 -14.02
N THR A 37 -0.20 29.40 -13.09
CA THR A 37 -0.87 29.24 -11.78
C THR A 37 -2.40 29.16 -11.89
N THR A 38 -2.95 29.56 -13.04
CA THR A 38 -4.39 29.55 -13.34
C THR A 38 -4.90 28.21 -13.85
N HIS A 39 -4.02 27.32 -14.33
CA HIS A 39 -4.41 26.06 -14.91
C HIS A 39 -4.98 25.09 -13.85
N PRO A 40 -6.03 24.31 -14.14
CA PRO A 40 -6.58 23.34 -13.18
C PRO A 40 -5.59 22.23 -12.80
N ASP A 41 -4.67 21.88 -13.69
CA ASP A 41 -3.55 20.95 -13.41
C ASP A 41 -2.34 21.58 -12.74
N TRP A 42 -2.46 22.86 -12.33
CA TRP A 42 -1.46 23.49 -11.50
C TRP A 42 -1.31 22.76 -10.18
N VAL A 43 -2.38 22.19 -9.62
CA VAL A 43 -2.36 21.50 -8.31
C VAL A 43 -2.99 20.11 -8.45
N PRO A 44 -2.41 19.05 -7.86
CA PRO A 44 -3.02 17.72 -7.88
C PRO A 44 -4.35 17.74 -7.10
N SER A 45 -5.42 17.33 -7.76
CA SER A 45 -6.78 17.38 -7.20
C SER A 45 -7.60 16.11 -7.42
N LYS A 46 -7.28 15.32 -8.46
CA LYS A 46 -8.00 14.08 -8.80
C LYS A 46 -7.54 12.90 -7.93
N ASN A 47 -8.49 12.00 -7.64
CA ASN A 47 -8.23 10.66 -7.09
C ASN A 47 -7.37 10.63 -5.80
N MET A 48 -7.42 11.67 -4.98
CA MET A 48 -6.60 11.81 -3.78
C MET A 48 -6.99 10.90 -2.61
N GLY A 49 -8.04 10.07 -2.77
CA GLY A 49 -8.36 8.99 -1.83
C GLY A 49 -9.09 9.42 -0.55
N TYR A 50 -9.55 10.66 -0.44
CA TYR A 50 -10.28 11.17 0.73
C TYR A 50 -11.68 10.56 0.92
N ASN A 51 -12.21 9.88 -0.09
CA ASN A 51 -13.45 9.12 0.05
C ASN A 51 -13.13 7.76 0.66
N VAL A 52 -13.04 7.73 1.99
CA VAL A 52 -12.77 6.51 2.76
C VAL A 52 -14.06 5.70 2.86
N THR A 53 -14.44 5.04 1.77
CA THR A 53 -15.54 4.07 1.82
C THR A 53 -15.06 2.85 2.62
N GLY A 54 -15.77 2.48 3.69
CA GLY A 54 -15.36 1.46 4.67
C GLY A 54 -14.98 0.08 4.09
N LYS A 55 -15.38 -0.22 2.85
CA LYS A 55 -15.03 -1.43 2.10
C LYS A 55 -13.51 -1.71 2.08
N LYS A 56 -12.67 -0.68 1.90
CA LYS A 56 -11.20 -0.84 1.86
C LYS A 56 -10.60 -1.32 3.19
N LYS A 57 -11.24 -0.98 4.33
CA LYS A 57 -10.78 -1.42 5.65
C LYS A 57 -11.04 -2.91 5.84
N LEU A 58 -12.20 -3.39 5.39
CA LEU A 58 -12.55 -4.81 5.42
C LEU A 58 -11.63 -5.64 4.50
N GLU A 59 -11.41 -5.22 3.26
CA GLU A 59 -10.49 -5.90 2.34
C GLU A 59 -9.05 -5.94 2.86
N ARG A 60 -8.59 -4.87 3.56
CA ARG A 60 -7.29 -4.85 4.22
C ARG A 60 -7.22 -5.86 5.37
N TYR A 61 -8.23 -5.90 6.22
CA TYR A 61 -8.35 -6.87 7.31
C TYR A 61 -8.36 -8.31 6.76
N GLN A 62 -9.16 -8.58 5.73
CA GLN A 62 -9.23 -9.89 5.07
C GLN A 62 -7.87 -10.32 4.51
N ARG A 63 -7.13 -9.42 3.83
CA ARG A 63 -5.76 -9.70 3.34
C ARG A 63 -4.77 -9.97 4.47
N CYS A 64 -4.82 -9.22 5.57
CA CYS A 64 -3.99 -9.48 6.75
C CYS A 64 -4.32 -10.85 7.36
N LYS A 65 -5.59 -11.17 7.56
CA LYS A 65 -6.05 -12.46 8.10
C LYS A 65 -5.68 -13.63 7.18
N ALA A 66 -5.80 -13.47 5.87
CA ALA A 66 -5.38 -14.49 4.90
C ALA A 66 -3.88 -14.79 4.98
N ARG A 67 -3.03 -13.76 5.18
CA ARG A 67 -1.58 -13.92 5.37
C ARG A 67 -1.24 -14.58 6.70
N GLU A 68 -1.96 -14.24 7.77
CA GLU A 68 -1.81 -14.87 9.09
C GLU A 68 -2.14 -16.37 9.02
N VAL A 69 -3.26 -16.71 8.37
CA VAL A 69 -3.64 -18.11 8.10
C VAL A 69 -2.59 -18.80 7.26
N GLN A 70 -2.01 -18.15 6.24
CA GLN A 70 -0.95 -18.73 5.42
C GLN A 70 0.34 -18.99 6.20
N CYS A 71 0.77 -18.07 7.08
CA CYS A 71 1.95 -18.26 7.93
C CYS A 71 1.73 -19.36 8.99
N SER A 72 0.55 -19.40 9.61
CA SER A 72 0.16 -20.48 10.55
C SER A 72 0.03 -21.84 9.86
N ARG A 73 -0.47 -21.87 8.62
CA ARG A 73 -0.57 -23.10 7.83
C ARG A 73 0.80 -23.61 7.40
N TYR A 74 1.75 -22.71 7.11
CA TYR A 74 3.14 -23.10 6.90
C TYR A 74 3.73 -23.68 8.20
N SER A 75 3.58 -23.04 9.37
CA SER A 75 4.08 -23.63 10.63
C SER A 75 3.49 -25.02 10.92
N ARG A 76 2.22 -25.27 10.55
CA ARG A 76 1.56 -26.57 10.75
C ARG A 76 1.94 -27.63 9.70
N ILE A 77 2.25 -27.23 8.46
CA ILE A 77 2.79 -28.12 7.41
C ILE A 77 4.22 -28.56 7.73
N TRP A 78 5.06 -27.68 8.29
CA TRP A 78 6.43 -28.05 8.70
C TRP A 78 6.44 -29.00 9.90
N ILE A 79 5.48 -28.85 10.83
CA ILE A 79 5.30 -29.79 11.94
C ILE A 79 4.87 -31.17 11.41
N PHE A 80 3.96 -31.23 10.43
CA PHE A 80 3.52 -32.51 9.85
C PHE A 80 4.63 -33.20 9.06
N PHE A 81 5.41 -32.46 8.25
CA PHE A 81 6.51 -33.05 7.47
C PHE A 81 7.70 -33.49 8.33
N HIS A 82 7.86 -32.95 9.55
CA HIS A 82 8.90 -33.36 10.50
C HIS A 82 8.47 -34.55 11.40
N LEU A 83 7.17 -34.77 11.59
CA LEU A 83 6.65 -35.86 12.43
C LEU A 83 6.32 -37.15 11.65
N GLU A 84 6.31 -37.12 10.32
CA GLU A 84 6.11 -38.33 9.48
C GLU A 84 7.42 -38.91 8.92
N PHE A 85 8.57 -38.26 9.17
CA PHE A 85 9.89 -38.68 8.67
C PHE A 85 10.95 -38.79 9.79
N ALA A 86 10.52 -39.09 11.02
CA ALA A 86 11.42 -39.31 12.16
C ALA A 86 11.28 -40.71 12.79
N ASP A 87 10.59 -41.65 12.15
CA ASP A 87 10.55 -43.08 12.56
C ASP A 87 11.20 -44.02 11.53
N PHE A 88 12.05 -43.48 10.63
CA PHE A 88 12.85 -44.29 9.70
C PHE A 88 14.35 -43.99 9.87
N PHE A 89 14.83 -43.99 11.12
CA PHE A 89 16.23 -44.28 11.38
C PHE A 89 16.35 -45.80 11.59
N PHE A 90 17.29 -46.42 10.87
CA PHE A 90 18.06 -47.55 11.39
C PHE A 90 17.32 -48.90 11.55
N PHE A 91 17.37 -49.77 10.52
CA PHE A 91 17.88 -51.16 10.58
C PHE A 91 17.55 -51.94 9.28
N PHE A 92 18.33 -51.73 8.20
CA PHE A 92 19.14 -52.73 7.50
C PHE A 92 19.96 -52.04 6.40
#